data_AF-A0A392UI19-F1
#
_entry.id   AF-A0A392UI19-F1
#
_cell.length_a   1.000
_cell.length_b   1.000
_cell.length_c   1.000
_cell.angle_alpha   90.00
_cell.angle_beta   90.00
_cell.angle_gamma   90.00
#
_symmetry.space_group_name_H-M   'P 1'
#
loop_
_entity.id
_entity.type
_entity.pdbx_description
1 polymer ?
#
loop_
_entity_poly.entity_id
_entity_poly.type
_entity_poly.pdbx_seq_one_letter_code
_entity_poly.pdbx_strand_id
1 'polypeptide(L)' 'KVLQRIAQSGSIVMMSVHQPSYRILGLLDRLIFLSHGQTVYSGSPVNLPNFFSEFGHPIPENENRTEFALDLIRELEGT' A
#
# COMPACT_ATOMS: atom_id res chain seq x y z
N LYS A 1 8.21 15.07 -4.02
CA LYS A 1 7.66 14.93 -5.39
C LYS A 1 8.72 14.74 -6.50
N VAL A 2 10.02 14.59 -6.19
CA VAL A 2 11.06 14.40 -7.23
C VAL A 2 10.83 13.12 -8.03
N LEU A 3 10.67 11.98 -7.33
CA LEU A 3 10.42 10.68 -7.96
C LEU A 3 9.15 10.66 -8.82
N GLN A 4 8.07 11.30 -8.35
CA GLN A 4 6.82 11.44 -9.12
C GLN A 4 7.04 12.22 -10.42
N ARG A 5 7.84 13.30 -10.41
CA ARG A 5 8.18 14.05 -11.63
C ARG A 5 9.01 13.22 -12.60
N ILE A 6 9.94 12.41 -12.10
CA ILE A 6 10.70 11.46 -12.93
C ILE A 6 9.76 10.46 -13.59
N ALA A 7 8.82 9.90 -12.83
CA ALA A 7 7.82 8.98 -13.38
C ALA A 7 6.96 9.65 -14.48
N GLN A 8 6.49 10.87 -14.22
CA GLN A 8 5.72 11.68 -15.19
C GLN A 8 6.51 12.08 -16.43
N SER A 9 7.84 11.99 -16.41
CA SER A 9 8.68 12.23 -17.60
C SER A 9 8.77 11.02 -18.54
N GLY A 10 8.12 9.90 -18.19
CA GLY A 10 8.09 8.66 -18.98
C GLY A 10 8.99 7.55 -18.45
N SER A 11 9.65 7.75 -17.29
CA SER A 11 10.45 6.71 -16.64
C SER A 11 9.60 5.83 -15.72
N ILE A 12 9.98 4.56 -15.55
CA ILE A 12 9.41 3.72 -14.49
C ILE A 12 10.23 3.93 -13.21
N VAL A 13 9.56 4.25 -12.10
CA VAL A 13 10.19 4.37 -10.79
C VAL A 13 9.63 3.29 -9.88
N MET A 14 10.51 2.39 -9.43
CA MET A 14 10.20 1.38 -8.42
C MET A 14 11.02 1.65 -7.17
N MET A 15 10.39 1.58 -6.00
CA MET A 15 11.05 1.78 -4.71
C MET A 15 10.41 0.88 -3.66
N SER A 16 11.22 0.45 -2.68
CA SER A 16 10.73 -0.09 -1.42
C SER A 16 10.74 1.00 -0.37
N VAL A 17 9.72 1.02 0.50
CA VAL A 17 9.59 2.02 1.57
C VAL A 17 9.39 1.29 2.88
N HIS A 18 10.36 1.42 3.78
CA HIS A 18 10.21 0.96 5.15
C HIS A 18 9.43 2.01 5.93
N GLN A 19 8.25 1.65 6.46
CA GLN A 19 7.34 2.54 7.20
C GLN A 19 6.83 3.75 6.37
N PRO A 20 5.97 3.51 5.37
CA PRO A 20 5.40 4.58 4.56
C PRO A 20 4.45 5.47 5.38
N SER A 21 4.72 6.77 5.42
CA SER A 21 3.74 7.74 5.91
C SER A 21 2.51 7.79 5.01
N TYR A 22 1.31 8.06 5.57
CA TYR A 22 0.06 8.22 4.80
C TYR A 22 0.20 9.11 3.54
N ARG A 23 1.00 10.17 3.64
CA ARG A 23 1.22 11.14 2.56
C ARG A 23 1.76 10.52 1.26
N ILE A 24 2.46 9.40 1.35
CA ILE A 24 3.05 8.78 0.16
C ILE A 24 2.00 8.08 -0.72
N LEU A 25 0.87 7.62 -0.15
CA LEU A 25 -0.20 6.97 -0.91
C LEU A 25 -0.71 7.86 -2.05
N GLY A 26 -0.86 9.16 -1.80
CA GLY A 26 -1.30 10.14 -2.80
C GLY A 26 -0.25 10.46 -3.89
N LEU A 27 0.93 9.85 -3.82
CA LEU A 27 2.01 10.01 -4.81
C LEU A 27 2.24 8.75 -5.65
N LEU A 28 1.63 7.62 -5.27
CA LEU A 28 1.84 6.32 -5.91
C LEU A 28 0.72 6.02 -6.91
N ASP A 29 1.10 5.62 -8.12
CA ASP A 29 0.15 5.11 -9.10
C ASP A 29 -0.26 3.66 -8.77
N ARG A 30 0.68 2.88 -8.23
CA ARG A 30 0.51 1.48 -7.84
C ARG A 30 1.22 1.19 -6.52
N LEU A 31 0.58 0.34 -5.71
CA LEU A 31 1.07 -0.16 -4.43
C LEU A 31 1.18 -1.68 -4.50
N ILE A 32 2.27 -2.22 -3.95
CA ILE A 32 2.47 -3.66 -3.79
C ILE A 32 2.79 -3.92 -2.31
N PHE A 33 2.00 -4.80 -1.69
CA PHE A 33 2.34 -5.36 -0.38
C PHE A 33 2.84 -6.78 -0.55
N LEU A 34 3.96 -7.08 0.12
CA LEU A 34 4.57 -8.39 0.14
C LEU A 34 4.59 -8.89 1.58
N SER A 35 4.36 -10.20 1.75
CA SER A 35 4.54 -10.94 3.00
C SER A 35 5.23 -12.25 2.66
N HIS A 36 6.31 -12.60 3.37
CA HIS A 36 7.08 -13.84 3.14
C HIS A 36 7.44 -14.11 1.66
N GLY A 37 7.75 -13.07 0.90
CA GLY A 37 8.07 -13.15 -0.53
C GLY A 37 6.85 -13.37 -1.46
N GLN A 38 5.65 -13.46 -0.91
CA GLN A 38 4.39 -13.57 -1.66
C GLN A 38 3.69 -12.21 -1.75
N THR A 39 2.95 -12.00 -2.84
CA THR A 39 2.15 -10.79 -3.02
C THR A 39 0.84 -10.90 -2.25
N VAL A 40 0.62 -9.97 -1.32
CA VAL A 40 -0.66 -9.82 -0.62
C VAL A 40 -1.58 -8.90 -1.41
N TYR A 41 -1.06 -7.77 -1.88
CA TYR A 41 -1.82 -6.78 -2.64
C TYR A 41 -0.98 -6.25 -3.80
N SER A 42 -1.60 -6.02 -4.95
CA SER A 42 -0.97 -5.34 -6.09
C SER A 42 -2.01 -4.56 -6.88
N GLY A 43 -2.07 -3.25 -6.68
CA GLY A 43 -3.11 -2.43 -7.28
C GLY A 43 -2.98 -0.95 -6.97
N SER A 44 -3.99 -0.16 -7.36
CA SER A 44 -4.03 1.27 -7.03
C SER A 44 -4.22 1.48 -5.52
N PRO A 45 -3.55 2.46 -4.89
CA PRO A 45 -3.85 2.85 -3.50
C PRO A 45 -5.33 3.12 -3.21
N VAL A 46 -6.10 3.56 -4.22
CA VAL A 46 -7.53 3.89 -4.08
C VAL A 46 -8.39 2.65 -3.83
N ASN A 47 -7.99 1.50 -4.35
CA ASN A 47 -8.75 0.24 -4.24
C ASN A 47 -8.42 -0.54 -2.97
N LEU A 48 -7.46 -0.07 -2.17
CA LEU A 48 -7.01 -0.76 -0.97
C LEU A 48 -8.14 -1.01 0.05
N PRO A 49 -9.04 -0.04 0.35
CA PRO A 49 -10.14 -0.29 1.28
C PRO A 49 -11.09 -1.39 0.80
N ASN A 50 -11.40 -1.42 -0.49
CA ASN A 50 -12.30 -2.43 -1.06
C ASN A 50 -11.70 -3.83 -0.94
N PHE A 51 -10.41 -3.98 -1.28
CA PHE A 51 -9.69 -5.24 -1.12
C PHE A 51 -9.81 -5.78 0.31
N PHE A 52 -9.46 -4.97 1.32
CA PHE A 52 -9.53 -5.39 2.72
C PHE A 52 -10.96 -5.67 3.20
N SER A 53 -11.95 -4.91 2.71
CA SER A 53 -13.36 -5.18 3.00
C SER A 53 -13.85 -6.52 2.44
N GLU A 54 -13.40 -6.92 1.23
CA GLU A 54 -13.76 -8.22 0.62
C GLU A 54 -13.24 -9.42 1.42
N PHE A 55 -12.14 -9.25 2.15
CA PHE A 55 -11.58 -10.27 3.05
C PHE A 55 -12.13 -10.20 4.48
N GLY A 56 -13.15 -9.37 4.75
CA GLY A 56 -13.78 -9.28 6.08
C GLY A 56 -13.04 -8.38 7.07
N HIS A 57 -12.05 -7.60 6.61
CA HIS A 57 -11.25 -6.70 7.43
C HIS A 57 -11.36 -5.25 6.95
N PRO A 58 -12.55 -4.63 6.95
CA PRO A 58 -12.73 -3.27 6.42
C PRO A 58 -11.83 -2.26 7.15
N ILE A 59 -11.16 -1.41 6.37
CA ILE A 59 -10.32 -0.33 6.93
C ILE A 59 -11.23 0.75 7.53
N PRO A 60 -11.06 1.13 8.82
CA PRO A 60 -11.83 2.22 9.42
C PRO A 60 -11.62 3.56 8.72
N GLU A 61 -12.70 4.35 8.59
CA GLU A 61 -12.67 5.61 7.80
C GLU A 61 -11.63 6.64 8.29
N ASN A 62 -11.33 6.62 9.59
CA ASN A 62 -10.44 7.59 10.25
C ASN A 62 -9.00 7.07 10.42
N GLU A 63 -8.68 5.90 9.89
CA GLU A 63 -7.36 5.30 10.02
C GLU A 63 -6.48 5.50 8.78
N ASN A 64 -5.17 5.50 9.03
CA ASN A 64 -4.19 5.47 7.95
C ASN A 64 -4.24 4.10 7.28
N ARG A 65 -4.81 4.07 6.07
CA ARG A 65 -5.01 2.86 5.25
C ARG A 65 -3.75 2.02 5.09
N THR A 66 -2.57 2.63 4.97
CA THR A 66 -1.31 1.88 4.81
C THR A 66 -0.85 1.24 6.10
N GLU A 67 -0.98 1.96 7.22
CA GLU A 67 -0.60 1.45 8.54
C GLU A 67 -1.51 0.31 8.94
N PHE A 68 -2.84 0.50 8.85
CA PHE A 68 -3.82 -0.57 9.09
C PHE A 68 -3.50 -1.82 8.26
N ALA A 69 -3.27 -1.65 6.95
CA ALA A 69 -2.96 -2.76 6.06
C ALA A 69 -1.67 -3.50 6.46
N LEU A 70 -0.59 -2.76 6.77
CA LEU A 70 0.69 -3.37 7.17
C LEU A 70 0.61 -4.06 8.53
N ASP A 71 -0.12 -3.48 9.49
CA ASP A 71 -0.27 -4.04 10.83
C ASP A 71 -1.14 -5.29 10.81
N LEU A 72 -2.24 -5.29 10.05
CA LEU A 72 -3.06 -6.48 9.85
C LEU A 72 -2.29 -7.60 9.12
N ILE A 73 -1.51 -7.26 8.09
CA ILE A 73 -0.65 -8.26 7.42
C ILE A 73 0.32 -8.89 8.43
N ARG A 74 0.97 -8.09 9.28
CA ARG A 74 1.89 -8.59 10.32
C ARG A 74 1.18 -9.43 11.39
N GLU A 75 -0.04 -9.07 11.77
CA GLU A 75 -0.84 -9.86 12.71
C GLU A 75 -1.12 -11.25 12.13
N LEU A 76 -1.53 -11.32 10.87
CA LEU A 76 -1.80 -12.57 10.15
C LEU A 76 -0.56 -13.40 9.86
N GLU A 77 0.63 -12.79 9.81
CA GLU A 77 1.92 -13.51 9.73
C GLU A 77 2.24 -14.29 11.01
N GLY A 78 1.72 -13.86 12.15
CA GLY A 78 1.98 -14.47 13.45
C GLY A 78 1.04 -15.63 13.80
N THR A 79 -0.05 -15.82 13.04
CA THR A 79 -1.00 -16.94 13.15
C THR A 79 -0.59 -18.11 12.27
#